data_AF-A0A7S4M7F0-F1
#
_entry.id   AF-A0A7S4M7F0-F1
#
_cell.length_a   1.000
_cell.length_b   1.000
_cell.length_c   1.000
_cell.angle_alpha   90.00
_cell.angle_beta   90.00
_cell.angle_gamma   90.00
#
_symmetry.space_group_name_H-M   'P 1'
#
loop_
_entity.id
_entity.type
_entity.pdbx_description
1 polymer ?
#
loop_
_entity_poly.entity_id
_entity_poly.type
_entity_poly.pdbx_seq_one_letter_code
_entity_poly.pdbx_strand_id
1 'polypeptide(L)'
;HHVFRLTFGDLEVAEKSARQVRAIHDKIVGTLNPSPPYPLDSKYSANHKGAIIWVWATLVDTSMLMYELLVRRMELSEKEEYYIGQKEFVRYFGVDTSDVPQDWTSFMEYSAEMWNSEVLAIGDTARKEDENLFRPQTFLAFLTNKITRRITFAMLPPKVSHGFHVYP
;
A
#
# COMPACT_ATOMS: atom_id res chain seq x y z
N HIS A 1 -11.57 0.55 9.40
CA HIS A 1 -12.88 1.22 9.22
C HIS A 1 -12.84 2.44 8.28
N HIS A 2 -11.78 3.26 8.22
CA HIS A 2 -11.78 4.48 7.39
C HIS A 2 -11.85 4.24 5.87
N VAL A 3 -11.12 3.25 5.34
CA VAL A 3 -11.11 2.94 3.89
C VAL A 3 -12.52 2.67 3.37
N PHE A 4 -13.27 1.77 3.99
CA PHE A 4 -14.66 1.49 3.60
C PHE A 4 -15.57 2.72 3.62
N ARG A 5 -15.39 3.63 4.58
CA ARG A 5 -16.17 4.87 4.67
C ARG A 5 -15.82 5.86 3.56
N LEU A 6 -14.56 5.87 3.10
CA LEU A 6 -14.12 6.69 1.97
C LEU A 6 -14.59 6.11 0.63
N THR A 7 -14.68 4.79 0.51
CA THR A 7 -15.05 4.11 -0.73
C THR A 7 -16.57 3.99 -0.92
N PHE A 8 -17.33 3.72 0.16
CA PHE A 8 -18.76 3.40 0.08
C PHE A 8 -19.66 4.32 0.89
N GLY A 9 -19.09 5.28 1.62
CA GLY A 9 -19.88 6.30 2.31
C GLY A 9 -20.45 7.33 1.34
N ASP A 10 -21.50 8.02 1.76
CA ASP A 10 -21.87 9.28 1.11
C ASP A 10 -20.76 10.34 1.27
N LEU A 11 -20.92 11.46 0.57
CA LEU A 11 -19.92 12.53 0.55
C LEU A 11 -19.59 13.05 1.97
N GLU A 12 -20.60 13.24 2.83
CA GLU A 12 -20.38 13.76 4.18
C GLU A 12 -19.57 12.76 5.03
N VAL A 13 -19.91 11.47 4.94
CA VAL A 13 -19.21 10.39 5.63
C VAL A 13 -17.78 10.27 5.15
N ALA A 14 -17.55 10.34 3.83
CA ALA A 14 -16.23 10.27 3.22
C ALA A 14 -15.37 11.46 3.66
N GLU A 15 -15.88 12.68 3.56
CA GLU A 15 -15.17 13.89 4.00
C GLU A 15 -14.81 13.88 5.49
N LYS A 16 -15.76 13.47 6.35
CA LYS A 16 -15.51 13.34 7.79
C LYS A 16 -14.41 12.32 8.05
N SER A 17 -14.44 11.19 7.34
CA SER A 17 -13.40 10.16 7.44
C SER A 17 -12.04 10.70 6.97
N ALA A 18 -12.01 11.44 5.86
CA ALA A 18 -10.79 12.04 5.32
C ALA A 18 -10.16 13.03 6.32
N ARG A 19 -10.96 13.91 6.92
CA ARG A 19 -10.49 14.84 7.98
C ARG A 19 -9.93 14.10 9.20
N GLN A 20 -10.56 13.00 9.61
CA GLN A 20 -10.09 12.17 10.72
C GLN A 20 -8.74 11.53 10.40
N VAL A 21 -8.59 10.95 9.21
CA VAL A 21 -7.31 10.37 8.78
C VAL A 21 -6.24 11.44 8.68
N ARG A 22 -6.55 12.61 8.12
CA ARG A 22 -5.61 13.74 8.06
C ARG A 22 -5.12 14.16 9.44
N ALA A 23 -6.02 14.31 10.41
CA ALA A 23 -5.66 14.67 11.78
C ALA A 23 -4.78 13.61 12.49
N ILE A 24 -4.89 12.33 12.08
CA ILE A 24 -3.97 11.27 12.52
C ILE A 24 -2.63 11.43 11.82
N HIS A 25 -2.61 11.57 10.49
CA HIS A 25 -1.38 11.70 9.69
C HIS A 25 -0.55 12.94 10.06
N ASP A 26 -1.20 14.05 10.44
CA ASP A 26 -0.51 15.27 10.89
C ASP A 26 0.37 15.03 12.13
N LYS A 27 0.08 13.99 12.91
CA LYS A 27 0.85 13.60 14.10
C LYS A 27 1.93 12.56 13.78
N ILE A 28 1.89 11.92 12.62
CA ILE A 28 2.84 10.88 12.21
C ILE A 28 3.94 11.54 11.39
N VAL A 29 4.88 12.14 12.11
CA VAL A 29 6.09 12.74 11.58
C VAL A 29 7.27 12.32 12.45
N GLY A 30 8.45 12.22 11.85
CA GLY A 30 9.64 11.85 12.62
C GLY A 30 10.88 11.73 11.77
N THR A 31 11.87 11.05 12.34
CA THR A 31 13.16 10.75 11.72
C THR A 31 13.32 9.24 11.62
N LEU A 32 13.78 8.76 10.47
CA LEU A 32 14.07 7.35 10.23
C LEU A 32 15.38 6.96 10.92
N ASN A 33 15.42 5.73 11.42
CA ASN A 33 16.71 5.10 11.70
C ASN A 33 17.48 4.94 10.37
N PRO A 34 18.82 5.08 10.36
CA PRO A 34 19.62 4.91 9.15
C PRO A 34 19.34 3.55 8.50
N SER A 35 18.95 3.56 7.24
CA SER A 35 18.70 2.36 6.44
C SER A 35 18.84 2.73 4.97
N PRO A 36 19.81 2.17 4.22
CA PRO A 36 19.96 2.50 2.80
C PRO A 36 18.64 2.36 2.05
N PRO A 37 18.25 3.32 1.18
CA PRO A 37 19.02 4.50 0.72
C PRO A 37 18.91 5.72 1.64
N TYR A 38 18.20 5.63 2.76
CA TYR A 38 17.91 6.74 3.68
C TYR A 38 19.08 6.95 4.66
N PRO A 39 19.83 8.07 4.55
CA PRO A 39 20.91 8.39 5.48
C PRO A 39 20.36 8.72 6.88
N LEU A 40 21.29 8.89 7.83
CA LEU A 40 20.98 9.41 9.15
C LEU A 40 20.20 10.73 9.05
N ASP A 41 19.26 10.93 9.97
CA ASP A 41 18.39 12.10 10.05
C ASP A 41 17.37 12.30 8.90
N SER A 42 17.19 11.29 8.05
CA SER A 42 16.10 11.28 7.05
C SER A 42 14.75 11.47 7.72
N LYS A 43 14.00 12.51 7.33
CA LYS A 43 12.67 12.80 7.90
C LYS A 43 11.58 12.04 7.15
N TYR A 44 10.54 11.65 7.88
CA TYR A 44 9.33 11.08 7.31
C TYR A 44 8.07 11.83 7.77
N SER A 45 7.03 11.74 6.96
CA SER A 45 5.68 12.20 7.28
C SER A 45 4.67 11.29 6.61
N ALA A 46 3.59 10.93 7.32
CA ALA A 46 2.47 10.20 6.72
C ALA A 46 1.72 11.03 5.66
N ASN A 47 1.88 12.35 5.66
CA ASN A 47 1.35 13.24 4.62
C ASN A 47 2.33 13.50 3.47
N HIS A 48 3.49 12.81 3.44
CA HIS A 48 4.39 12.92 2.31
C HIS A 48 3.69 12.42 1.04
N LYS A 49 3.62 13.27 0.00
CA LYS A 49 2.88 12.98 -1.24
C LYS A 49 3.25 11.62 -1.85
N GLY A 50 4.55 11.33 -1.95
CA GLY A 50 5.01 10.05 -2.50
C GLY A 50 4.58 8.84 -1.66
N ALA A 51 4.46 8.98 -0.33
CA ALA A 51 4.00 7.90 0.54
C ALA A 51 2.50 7.66 0.38
N ILE A 52 1.70 8.73 0.28
CA ILE A 52 0.25 8.64 0.00
C ILE A 52 0.01 7.94 -1.33
N ILE A 53 0.69 8.37 -2.40
CA ILE A 53 0.55 7.77 -3.73
C ILE A 53 0.93 6.29 -3.69
N TRP A 54 2.02 5.94 -3.01
CA TRP A 54 2.45 4.54 -2.91
C TRP A 54 1.47 3.65 -2.14
N VAL A 55 0.95 4.13 -1.00
CA VAL A 55 -0.08 3.40 -0.25
C VAL A 55 -1.34 3.21 -1.09
N TRP A 56 -1.79 4.25 -1.79
CA TRP A 56 -2.92 4.13 -2.72
C TRP A 56 -2.64 3.13 -3.85
N ALA A 57 -1.46 3.18 -4.47
CA ALA A 57 -1.09 2.28 -5.55
C ALA A 57 -1.15 0.81 -5.11
N THR A 58 -0.64 0.49 -3.91
CA THR A 58 -0.71 -0.88 -3.37
C THR A 58 -2.15 -1.33 -3.07
N LEU A 59 -3.07 -0.43 -2.70
CA LEU A 59 -4.50 -0.75 -2.55
C LEU A 59 -5.15 -1.08 -3.90
N VAL A 60 -4.85 -0.30 -4.94
CA VAL A 60 -5.38 -0.51 -6.30
C VAL A 60 -4.86 -1.83 -6.87
N ASP A 61 -3.54 -2.04 -6.84
CA ASP A 61 -2.87 -3.24 -7.35
C ASP A 61 -3.36 -4.50 -6.64
N THR A 62 -3.38 -4.50 -5.30
CA THR A 62 -3.84 -5.66 -4.52
C THR A 62 -5.31 -5.97 -4.78
N SER A 63 -6.17 -4.96 -4.89
CA SER A 63 -7.60 -5.19 -5.13
C SER A 63 -7.85 -5.86 -6.48
N MET A 64 -7.13 -5.43 -7.53
CA MET A 64 -7.20 -6.08 -8.84
C MET A 64 -6.62 -7.50 -8.81
N LEU A 65 -5.44 -7.68 -8.22
CA LEU A 65 -4.80 -8.99 -8.09
C LEU A 65 -5.73 -9.99 -7.41
N MET A 66 -6.33 -9.59 -6.29
CA MET A 66 -7.24 -10.45 -5.53
C MET A 66 -8.54 -10.73 -6.28
N TYR A 67 -9.07 -9.76 -7.03
CA TYR A 67 -10.24 -9.98 -7.87
C TYR A 67 -9.96 -11.00 -8.98
N GLU A 68 -8.83 -10.86 -9.70
CA GLU A 68 -8.46 -11.79 -10.76
C GLU A 68 -8.18 -13.21 -10.26
N LEU A 69 -7.62 -13.32 -9.05
CA LEU A 69 -7.33 -14.60 -8.42
C LEU A 69 -8.59 -15.32 -7.91
N LEU A 70 -9.55 -14.59 -7.35
CA LEU A 70 -10.69 -15.17 -6.64
C LEU A 70 -12.00 -15.19 -7.43
N VAL A 71 -12.15 -14.31 -8.43
CA VAL A 71 -13.41 -14.13 -9.15
C VAL A 71 -13.26 -14.52 -10.61
N ARG A 72 -12.52 -13.73 -11.40
CA ARG A 72 -12.21 -14.01 -12.81
C ARG A 72 -11.15 -13.04 -13.32
N ARG A 73 -10.48 -13.42 -14.40
CA ARG A 73 -9.64 -12.48 -15.17
C ARG A 73 -10.44 -11.27 -15.65
N MET A 74 -9.79 -10.12 -15.68
CA MET A 74 -10.32 -8.86 -16.18
C MET A 74 -9.74 -8.57 -17.56
N GLU A 75 -10.59 -8.10 -18.47
CA GLU A 75 -10.16 -7.56 -19.75
C GLU A 75 -9.41 -6.24 -19.54
N LEU A 76 -8.55 -5.85 -20.49
CA LEU A 76 -7.75 -4.63 -20.36
C LEU A 76 -8.62 -3.37 -20.18
N SER A 77 -9.77 -3.31 -20.85
CA SER A 77 -10.73 -2.22 -20.71
C SER A 77 -11.35 -2.15 -19.31
N GLU A 78 -11.59 -3.29 -18.67
CA GLU A 78 -12.13 -3.34 -17.30
C GLU A 78 -11.09 -2.88 -16.29
N LYS A 79 -9.80 -3.20 -16.53
CA LYS A 79 -8.69 -2.71 -15.71
C LYS A 79 -8.54 -1.20 -15.83
N GLU A 80 -8.60 -0.66 -17.05
CA GLU A 80 -8.60 0.78 -17.31
C GLU A 80 -9.76 1.47 -16.59
N GLU A 81 -11.00 0.98 -16.77
CA GLU A 81 -12.18 1.58 -16.15
C GLU A 81 -12.08 1.58 -14.62
N TYR A 82 -11.69 0.44 -14.03
CA TYR A 82 -11.48 0.36 -12.58
C TYR A 82 -10.39 1.33 -12.12
N TYR A 83 -9.25 1.37 -12.81
CA TYR A 83 -8.13 2.22 -12.46
C TYR A 83 -8.51 3.71 -12.46
N ILE A 84 -9.17 4.18 -13.52
CA ILE A 84 -9.64 5.55 -13.63
C ILE A 84 -10.59 5.89 -12.48
N GLY A 85 -11.50 4.99 -12.12
CA GLY A 85 -12.40 5.14 -10.98
C GLY A 85 -11.69 5.30 -9.64
N GLN A 86 -10.47 4.76 -9.48
CA GLN A 86 -9.71 4.83 -8.24
C GLN A 86 -8.94 6.15 -8.06
N LYS A 87 -8.73 6.95 -9.12
CA LYS A 87 -7.92 8.18 -9.03
C LYS A 87 -8.55 9.21 -8.09
N GLU A 88 -9.88 9.31 -8.06
CA GLU A 88 -10.57 10.25 -7.17
C GLU A 88 -10.27 10.01 -5.68
N PHE A 89 -9.95 8.76 -5.31
CA PHE A 89 -9.63 8.41 -3.93
C PHE A 89 -8.45 9.21 -3.35
N VAL A 90 -7.46 9.55 -4.17
CA VAL A 90 -6.27 10.28 -3.69
C VAL A 90 -6.57 11.72 -3.28
N ARG A 91 -7.66 12.31 -3.78
CA ARG A 91 -8.08 13.68 -3.45
C ARG A 91 -8.45 13.82 -1.98
N TYR A 92 -8.97 12.76 -1.35
CA TYR A 92 -9.24 12.73 0.10
C TYR A 92 -7.99 12.95 0.95
N PHE A 93 -6.81 12.75 0.38
CA PHE A 93 -5.52 12.90 1.05
C PHE A 93 -4.74 14.13 0.58
N GLY A 94 -5.38 15.01 -0.20
CA GLY A 94 -4.78 16.26 -0.69
C GLY A 94 -3.80 16.07 -1.85
N VAL A 95 -3.91 14.98 -2.60
CA VAL A 95 -3.15 14.71 -3.83
C VAL A 95 -4.03 14.97 -5.04
N ASP A 96 -3.51 15.66 -6.05
CA ASP A 96 -4.26 15.91 -7.28
C ASP A 96 -4.24 14.68 -8.20
N THR A 97 -5.30 14.47 -8.99
CA THR A 97 -5.37 13.32 -9.90
C THR A 97 -4.36 13.40 -11.05
N SER A 98 -3.79 14.58 -11.29
CA SER A 98 -2.64 14.77 -12.19
C SER A 98 -1.30 14.30 -11.59
N ASP A 99 -1.20 14.11 -10.27
CA ASP A 99 0.01 13.63 -9.60
C ASP A 99 0.16 12.09 -9.62
N VAL A 100 -0.88 11.36 -9.99
CA VAL A 100 -0.87 9.89 -10.14
C VAL A 100 -0.74 9.49 -11.61
N PRO A 101 -0.43 8.23 -11.94
CA PRO A 101 -0.39 7.80 -13.34
C PRO A 101 -1.71 8.05 -14.06
N GLN A 102 -1.66 8.29 -15.37
CA GLN A 102 -2.83 8.81 -16.08
C GLN A 102 -3.79 7.73 -16.58
N ASP A 103 -3.24 6.56 -16.90
CA ASP A 103 -3.92 5.37 -17.40
C ASP A 103 -3.34 4.10 -16.76
N TRP A 104 -3.96 2.95 -17.05
CA TRP A 104 -3.56 1.66 -16.51
C TRP A 104 -2.13 1.28 -16.88
N THR A 105 -1.69 1.56 -18.11
CA THR A 105 -0.33 1.23 -18.56
C THR A 105 0.70 2.00 -17.75
N SER A 106 0.52 3.31 -17.62
CA SER A 106 1.38 4.19 -16.83
C SER A 106 1.38 3.79 -15.35
N PHE A 107 0.27 3.28 -14.83
CA PHE A 107 0.18 2.77 -13.46
C PHE A 107 1.02 1.51 -13.25
N MET A 108 0.99 0.58 -14.20
CA MET A 108 1.81 -0.62 -14.15
C MET A 108 3.30 -0.30 -14.30
N GLU A 109 3.64 0.66 -15.16
CA GLU A 109 5.01 1.18 -15.29
C GLU A 109 5.50 1.80 -13.97
N TYR A 110 4.73 2.72 -13.39
CA TYR A 110 5.03 3.31 -12.07
C TYR A 110 5.21 2.24 -10.98
N SER A 111 4.33 1.25 -10.94
CA SER A 111 4.38 0.18 -9.94
C SER A 111 5.62 -0.69 -10.12
N ALA A 112 5.93 -1.08 -11.37
CA ALA A 112 7.12 -1.84 -11.70
C ALA A 112 8.41 -1.06 -11.39
N GLU A 113 8.47 0.24 -11.70
CA GLU A 113 9.58 1.09 -11.33
C GLU A 113 9.77 1.13 -9.81
N MET A 114 8.70 1.35 -9.05
CA MET A 114 8.77 1.41 -7.59
C MET A 114 9.24 0.08 -6.99
N TRP A 115 8.68 -1.05 -7.44
CA TRP A 115 9.07 -2.41 -7.00
C TRP A 115 10.56 -2.71 -7.23
N ASN A 116 11.13 -2.18 -8.31
CA ASN A 116 12.52 -2.42 -8.68
C ASN A 116 13.48 -1.33 -8.22
N SER A 117 12.97 -0.19 -7.77
CA SER A 117 13.76 0.93 -7.25
C SER A 117 14.45 0.60 -5.91
N GLU A 118 15.40 1.43 -5.52
CA GLU A 118 15.99 1.41 -4.17
C GLU A 118 15.11 2.15 -3.15
N VAL A 119 14.03 2.82 -3.56
CA VAL A 119 13.12 3.56 -2.65
C VAL A 119 12.45 2.61 -1.67
N LEU A 120 12.06 1.41 -2.12
CA LEU A 120 11.51 0.34 -1.29
C LEU A 120 12.62 -0.48 -0.64
N ALA A 121 13.23 0.08 0.41
CA ALA A 121 14.22 -0.63 1.20
C ALA A 121 13.61 -1.43 2.35
N ILE A 122 13.92 -2.72 2.41
CA ILE A 122 13.54 -3.58 3.53
C ILE A 122 14.61 -3.49 4.63
N GLY A 123 14.43 -2.49 5.50
CA GLY A 123 15.24 -2.30 6.71
C GLY A 123 14.72 -3.09 7.90
N ASP A 124 15.43 -3.00 9.03
CA ASP A 124 15.10 -3.74 10.26
C ASP A 124 13.71 -3.38 10.81
N THR A 125 13.28 -2.13 10.65
CA THR A 125 11.93 -1.70 10.99
C THR A 125 10.88 -2.50 10.21
N ALA A 126 11.04 -2.66 8.89
CA ALA A 126 10.08 -3.41 8.08
C ALA A 126 10.01 -4.89 8.49
N ARG A 127 11.16 -5.51 8.79
CA ARG A 127 11.22 -6.90 9.28
C ARG A 127 10.54 -7.05 10.64
N LYS A 128 10.73 -6.09 11.54
CA LYS A 128 10.06 -6.07 12.84
C LYS A 128 8.54 -5.89 12.70
N GLU A 129 8.10 -5.07 11.75
CA GLU A 129 6.67 -4.92 11.47
C GLU A 129 6.05 -6.17 10.83
N ASP A 130 6.78 -6.94 10.01
CA ASP A 130 6.33 -8.27 9.55
C ASP A 130 6.06 -9.21 10.74
N GLU A 131 6.99 -9.29 11.70
CA GLU A 131 6.79 -10.09 12.92
C GLU A 131 5.54 -9.65 13.71
N ASN A 132 5.32 -8.33 13.83
CA ASN A 132 4.15 -7.79 14.52
C ASN A 132 2.85 -8.08 13.76
N LEU A 133 2.85 -7.91 12.43
CA LEU A 133 1.67 -8.03 11.58
C LEU A 133 1.12 -9.47 11.60
N PHE A 134 2.00 -10.46 11.59
CA PHE A 134 1.61 -11.87 11.62
C PHE A 134 1.68 -12.50 13.01
N ARG A 135 1.93 -11.71 14.07
CA ARG A 135 1.97 -12.20 15.45
C ARG A 135 0.63 -12.83 15.82
N PRO A 136 0.59 -14.15 16.10
CA PRO A 136 -0.67 -14.81 16.38
C PRO A 136 -1.20 -14.40 17.75
N GLN A 137 -2.46 -13.98 17.78
CA GLN A 137 -3.15 -13.64 19.03
C GLN A 137 -3.78 -14.88 19.71
N THR A 138 -3.83 -16.02 19.00
CA THR A 138 -4.32 -17.33 19.50
C THR A 138 -3.60 -18.51 18.81
N PHE A 139 -3.74 -19.74 19.32
CA PHE A 139 -3.14 -20.95 18.69
C PHE A 139 -3.75 -21.30 17.33
N LEU A 140 -5.06 -21.12 17.12
CA LEU A 140 -5.65 -21.31 15.80
C LEU A 140 -5.16 -20.23 14.82
N ALA A 141 -4.99 -18.99 15.31
CA ALA A 141 -4.36 -17.91 14.55
C ALA A 141 -2.88 -18.24 14.22
N PHE A 142 -2.17 -19.02 15.04
CA PHE A 142 -0.78 -19.42 14.76
C PHE A 142 -0.66 -20.26 13.49
N LEU A 143 -1.57 -21.21 13.25
CA LEU A 143 -1.55 -22.06 12.04
C LEU A 143 -1.99 -21.28 10.81
N THR A 144 -3.06 -20.48 10.91
CA THR A 144 -3.54 -19.66 9.78
C THR A 144 -2.55 -18.55 9.43
N ASN A 145 -1.91 -17.91 10.42
CA ASN A 145 -0.97 -16.81 10.17
C ASN A 145 0.27 -17.26 9.42
N LYS A 146 0.78 -18.47 9.64
CA LYS A 146 1.91 -19.00 8.86
C LYS A 146 1.57 -19.17 7.38
N ILE A 147 0.36 -19.66 7.09
CA ILE A 147 -0.12 -19.85 5.73
C ILE A 147 -0.40 -18.49 5.09
N THR A 148 -1.13 -17.60 5.77
CA THR A 148 -1.41 -16.25 5.30
C THR A 148 -0.12 -15.48 5.04
N ARG A 149 0.86 -15.53 5.94
CA ARG A 149 2.18 -14.91 5.74
C ARG A 149 2.85 -15.43 4.47
N ARG A 150 2.91 -16.76 4.28
CA ARG A 150 3.50 -17.34 3.05
C ARG A 150 2.75 -16.93 1.78
N ILE A 151 1.43 -16.86 1.81
CA ILE A 151 0.62 -16.42 0.67
C ILE A 151 0.91 -14.94 0.39
N THR A 152 0.92 -14.09 1.41
CA THR A 152 1.25 -12.66 1.28
C THR A 152 2.61 -12.47 0.62
N PHE A 153 3.67 -13.14 1.12
CA PHE A 153 5.00 -13.01 0.54
C PHE A 153 5.14 -13.64 -0.86
N ALA A 154 4.35 -14.65 -1.19
CA ALA A 154 4.33 -15.22 -2.55
C ALA A 154 3.65 -14.29 -3.57
N MET A 155 2.79 -13.39 -3.10
CA MET A 155 2.10 -12.39 -3.92
C MET A 155 2.87 -11.08 -4.07
N LEU A 156 3.90 -10.85 -3.24
CA LEU A 156 4.74 -9.67 -3.35
C LEU A 156 5.70 -9.77 -4.55
N PRO A 157 6.06 -8.63 -5.17
CA PRO A 157 7.12 -8.59 -6.16
C PRO A 157 8.42 -9.24 -5.64
N PRO A 158 9.18 -9.98 -6.47
CA PRO A 158 10.30 -10.80 -6.00
C PRO A 158 11.35 -10.01 -5.20
N LYS A 159 11.74 -8.81 -5.66
CA LYS A 159 12.72 -7.97 -4.95
C LYS A 159 12.26 -7.63 -3.53
N VAL A 160 10.99 -7.25 -3.39
CA VAL A 160 10.38 -6.90 -2.09
C VAL A 160 10.30 -8.14 -1.20
N SER A 161 9.78 -9.26 -1.73
CA SER A 161 9.63 -10.51 -0.97
C SER A 161 10.96 -11.05 -0.43
N HIS A 162 12.01 -11.06 -1.26
CA HIS A 162 13.34 -11.51 -0.84
C HIS A 162 13.92 -10.66 0.29
N GLY A 163 13.66 -9.35 0.34
CA GLY A 163 14.19 -8.48 1.39
C GLY A 163 13.73 -8.84 2.82
N PHE A 164 12.60 -9.56 2.94
CA PHE A 164 12.05 -10.03 4.21
C PHE A 164 12.59 -11.40 4.67
N HIS A 165 13.38 -12.09 3.85
CA HIS A 165 13.98 -13.40 4.19
C HIS A 165 12.94 -14.44 4.67
N VAL A 166 11.74 -14.42 4.09
CA VAL A 166 10.63 -15.31 4.48
C VAL A 166 10.82 -16.74 3.96
N TYR A 167 11.56 -16.89 2.86
CA TYR A 167 11.94 -18.17 2.27
C TYR A 167 13.45 -18.42 2.52
N PRO A 168 13.85 -19.68 2.74
CA PRO A 168 15.26 -20.07 2.84
C PRO A 168 16.03 -19.87 1.54
#